data_AF-A0A0M2T580-F1
#
_entry.id   AF-A0A0M2T580-F1
#
_cell.length_a   1.000
_cell.length_b   1.000
_cell.length_c   1.000
_cell.angle_alpha   90.00
_cell.angle_beta   90.00
_cell.angle_gamma   90.00
#
_symmetry.space_group_name_H-M   'P 1'
#
loop_
_entity.id
_entity.type
_entity.pdbx_description
1 polymer ?
#
loop_
_entity_poly.entity_id
_entity_poly.type
_entity_poly.pdbx_seq_one_letter_code
_entity_poly.pdbx_strand_id
1 'polypeptide(L)'
;MGIYRTVSRKVEDVFVKVLAGKQDPDVVREKVAKYRTEADQKLQAKKLEKEKKRAQQRELNQQKSEAQERQRKENEERERKEVEALLVKVLENGMNGASPYEINEVKNNQPFFLNLVERVFEPNEKALTFIFCEFDKSSKKEIKGYLIPTNKRVLFLTKNLTFMDKFRYQTVINVNWFKDGLLERGLRIQYGKRKLEFDEMFDQEQMERVGNAILNKATSRAI
;
A
#
# COMPACT_ATOMS: atom_id res chain seq x y z
N MET A 1 -20.82 34.13 -32.86
CA MET A 1 -22.00 33.30 -33.22
C MET A 1 -21.69 32.59 -34.53
N GLY A 2 -21.89 31.27 -34.58
CA GLY A 2 -21.32 30.42 -35.62
C GLY A 2 -21.95 30.61 -37.00
N ILE A 3 -21.09 30.59 -38.02
CA ILE A 3 -21.40 30.70 -39.46
C ILE A 3 -22.62 29.85 -39.86
N TYR A 4 -22.77 28.68 -39.25
CA TYR A 4 -23.90 27.76 -39.45
C TYR A 4 -25.27 28.35 -39.14
N ARG A 5 -25.39 29.14 -38.07
CA ARG A 5 -26.66 29.77 -37.67
C ARG A 5 -27.08 30.86 -38.66
N THR A 6 -26.09 31.55 -39.22
CA THR A 6 -26.29 32.59 -40.23
C THR A 6 -26.72 31.99 -41.57
N VAL A 7 -26.11 30.87 -41.98
CA VAL A 7 -26.49 30.16 -43.21
C VAL A 7 -27.87 29.52 -43.09
N SER A 8 -28.17 28.85 -41.96
CA SER A 8 -29.47 28.22 -41.71
C SER A 8 -30.63 29.23 -41.71
N ARG A 9 -30.45 30.41 -41.10
CA ARG A 9 -31.48 31.47 -41.10
C ARG A 9 -31.76 32.01 -42.51
N LYS A 10 -30.73 32.13 -43.36
CA LYS A 10 -30.89 32.54 -44.76
C LYS A 10 -31.69 31.53 -45.56
N VAL A 11 -31.47 30.24 -45.34
CA VAL A 11 -32.25 29.18 -45.99
C VAL A 11 -33.71 29.19 -45.49
N GLU A 12 -33.93 29.33 -44.17
CA GLU A 12 -35.28 29.49 -43.60
C GLU A 12 -36.03 30.69 -44.19
N ASP A 13 -35.37 31.83 -44.37
CA ASP A 13 -35.99 33.03 -44.95
C ASP A 13 -36.48 32.79 -46.40
N VAL A 14 -35.74 32.01 -47.19
CA VAL A 14 -36.15 31.63 -48.55
C VAL A 14 -37.39 30.72 -48.50
N PHE A 15 -37.42 29.73 -47.60
CA PHE A 15 -38.57 28.84 -47.45
C PHE A 15 -39.82 29.55 -46.93
N VAL A 16 -39.67 30.42 -45.92
CA VAL A 16 -40.78 31.23 -45.40
C VAL A 16 -41.36 32.14 -46.48
N LYS A 17 -40.49 32.75 -47.32
CA LYS A 17 -40.92 33.59 -48.43
C LYS A 17 -41.70 32.82 -49.50
N VAL A 18 -41.31 31.57 -49.78
CA VAL A 18 -42.01 30.70 -50.75
C VAL A 18 -43.36 30.21 -50.19
N LEU A 19 -43.42 29.86 -48.90
CA LEU A 19 -44.63 29.30 -48.28
C LEU A 19 -45.67 30.36 -47.88
N ALA A 20 -45.24 31.57 -47.55
CA ALA A 20 -46.11 32.64 -47.05
C ALA A 20 -46.61 33.60 -48.13
N GLY A 21 -46.41 33.31 -49.42
CA GLY A 21 -46.63 34.23 -50.55
C GLY A 21 -48.06 34.79 -50.73
N LYS A 22 -49.04 34.36 -49.93
CA LYS A 22 -50.43 34.87 -49.92
C LYS A 22 -50.84 35.54 -48.59
N GLN A 23 -49.95 35.63 -47.60
CA GLN A 23 -50.21 36.24 -46.29
C GLN A 23 -49.60 37.64 -46.19
N ASP A 24 -50.13 38.45 -45.27
CA ASP A 24 -49.65 39.80 -44.99
C ASP A 24 -48.16 39.76 -44.57
N PRO A 25 -47.26 40.47 -45.30
CA PRO A 25 -45.83 40.48 -45.03
C PRO A 25 -45.46 40.87 -43.60
N ASP A 26 -46.22 41.79 -43.00
CA ASP A 26 -45.90 42.30 -41.66
C ASP A 26 -46.28 41.30 -40.57
N VAL A 27 -47.39 40.58 -40.75
CA VAL A 27 -47.82 39.49 -39.86
C VAL A 27 -46.84 38.31 -39.90
N VAL A 28 -46.29 37.99 -41.08
CA VAL A 28 -45.29 36.92 -41.25
C VAL A 28 -43.97 37.29 -40.58
N ARG A 29 -43.53 38.55 -40.73
CA ARG A 29 -42.31 39.05 -40.07
C ARG A 29 -42.40 38.98 -38.55
N GLU A 30 -43.53 39.39 -37.98
CA GLU A 30 -43.75 39.37 -36.53
C GLU A 30 -43.73 37.93 -35.98
N LYS A 31 -44.41 36.98 -36.66
CA LYS A 31 -44.40 35.55 -36.28
C LYS A 31 -43.01 34.93 -36.33
N VAL A 32 -42.23 35.22 -37.37
CA VAL A 32 -40.86 34.72 -37.52
C VAL A 32 -39.94 35.32 -36.46
N ALA A 33 -40.08 36.62 -36.17
CA ALA A 33 -39.32 37.28 -35.11
C ALA A 33 -39.63 36.68 -33.72
N LYS A 34 -40.91 36.43 -33.44
CA LYS A 34 -41.36 35.78 -32.20
C LYS A 34 -40.85 34.33 -32.09
N TYR A 35 -40.95 33.55 -33.16
CA TYR A 35 -40.41 32.18 -33.18
C TYR A 35 -38.89 32.15 -32.96
N ARG A 36 -38.13 33.05 -33.60
CA ARG A 36 -36.67 33.14 -33.45
C ARG A 36 -36.26 33.55 -32.05
N THR A 37 -36.96 34.51 -31.45
CA THR A 37 -36.69 34.93 -30.06
C THR A 37 -37.00 33.82 -29.07
N GLU A 38 -38.13 33.13 -29.20
CA GLU A 38 -38.49 31.97 -28.36
C GLU A 38 -37.50 30.80 -28.52
N ALA A 39 -37.08 30.50 -29.75
CA ALA A 39 -36.08 29.46 -30.02
C ALA A 39 -34.71 29.80 -29.42
N ASP A 40 -34.28 31.06 -29.54
CA ASP A 40 -33.03 31.54 -28.98
C ASP A 40 -33.05 31.54 -27.44
N GLN A 41 -34.18 31.92 -26.83
CA GLN A 41 -34.40 31.85 -25.38
C GLN A 41 -34.37 30.40 -24.86
N LYS A 42 -35.05 29.46 -25.54
CA LYS A 42 -35.00 28.03 -25.20
C LYS A 42 -33.58 27.46 -25.30
N LEU A 43 -32.82 27.87 -26.31
CA LEU A 43 -31.43 27.44 -26.48
C LEU A 43 -30.52 28.00 -25.37
N GLN A 44 -30.70 29.27 -24.99
CA GLN A 44 -29.97 29.87 -23.87
C GLN A 44 -30.31 29.20 -22.54
N ALA A 45 -31.59 28.93 -22.28
CA ALA A 45 -32.03 28.20 -21.08
C ALA A 45 -31.39 26.80 -21.00
N LYS A 46 -31.38 26.03 -22.10
CA LYS A 46 -30.71 24.72 -22.16
C LYS A 46 -29.21 24.80 -21.93
N LYS A 47 -28.53 25.84 -22.42
CA LYS A 47 -27.09 26.05 -22.17
C LYS A 47 -26.82 26.33 -20.70
N LEU A 48 -27.60 27.22 -20.08
CA LEU A 48 -27.49 27.55 -18.66
C LEU A 48 -27.78 26.34 -17.77
N GLU A 49 -28.79 25.53 -18.10
CA GLU A 49 -29.09 24.30 -17.35
C GLU A 49 -27.96 23.27 -17.47
N LYS A 50 -27.40 23.10 -18.67
CA LYS A 50 -26.26 22.19 -18.89
C LYS A 50 -25.01 22.65 -18.14
N GLU A 51 -24.78 23.96 -18.08
CA GLU A 51 -23.67 24.55 -17.33
C GLU A 51 -23.85 24.38 -15.82
N LYS A 52 -25.07 24.63 -15.30
CA LYS A 52 -25.41 24.35 -13.89
C LYS A 52 -25.21 22.89 -13.53
N LYS A 53 -25.68 21.95 -14.36
CA LYS A 53 -25.47 20.50 -14.14
C LYS A 53 -23.98 20.12 -14.15
N ARG A 54 -23.18 20.73 -15.03
CA ARG A 54 -21.72 20.52 -15.08
C ARG A 54 -21.02 21.10 -13.86
N ALA A 55 -21.41 22.28 -13.39
CA ALA A 55 -20.89 22.88 -12.17
C ALA A 55 -21.20 22.01 -10.95
N GLN A 56 -22.46 21.59 -10.80
CA GLN A 56 -22.88 20.68 -9.73
C GLN A 56 -22.13 19.34 -9.76
N GLN A 57 -21.91 18.76 -10.94
CA GLN A 57 -21.14 17.51 -11.06
C GLN A 57 -19.67 17.71 -10.69
N ARG A 58 -19.07 18.86 -11.03
CA ARG A 58 -17.69 19.19 -10.66
C ARG A 58 -17.57 19.36 -9.15
N GLU A 59 -18.49 20.10 -8.54
CA GLU A 59 -18.53 20.27 -7.08
C GLU A 59 -18.69 18.92 -6.36
N LEU A 60 -19.60 18.06 -6.84
CA LEU A 60 -19.80 16.73 -6.26
C LEU A 60 -18.56 15.85 -6.39
N ASN A 61 -17.89 15.88 -7.55
CA ASN A 61 -16.66 15.10 -7.77
C ASN A 61 -15.52 15.62 -6.88
N GLN A 62 -15.41 16.93 -6.73
CA GLN A 62 -14.40 17.57 -5.88
C GLN A 62 -14.62 17.21 -4.39
N GLN A 63 -15.86 17.28 -3.92
CA GLN A 63 -16.22 16.84 -2.57
C GLN A 63 -15.91 15.35 -2.34
N LYS A 64 -16.17 14.50 -3.34
CA LYS A 64 -15.83 13.06 -3.27
C LYS A 64 -14.33 12.82 -3.20
N SER A 65 -13.52 13.51 -4.02
CA SER A 65 -12.07 13.37 -3.97
C SER A 65 -11.49 13.85 -2.63
N GLU A 66 -11.99 14.97 -2.11
CA GLU A 66 -11.56 15.49 -0.81
C GLU A 66 -11.96 14.53 0.34
N ALA A 67 -13.17 13.97 0.30
CA ALA A 67 -13.61 12.97 1.28
C ALA A 67 -12.78 11.68 1.21
N GLN A 68 -12.48 11.19 0.00
CA GLN A 68 -11.62 10.01 -0.19
C GLN A 68 -10.18 10.25 0.28
N GLU A 69 -9.63 11.43 0.02
CA GLU A 69 -8.29 11.79 0.49
C GLU A 69 -8.22 11.86 2.02
N ARG A 70 -9.25 12.44 2.66
CA ARG A 70 -9.36 12.45 4.13
C ARG A 70 -9.44 11.04 4.70
N GLN A 71 -10.32 10.20 4.16
CA GLN A 71 -10.44 8.80 4.60
C GLN A 71 -9.14 8.02 4.39
N ARG A 72 -8.43 8.25 3.28
CA ARG A 72 -7.14 7.61 3.03
C ARG A 72 -6.09 8.02 4.06
N LYS A 73 -5.98 9.32 4.37
CA LYS A 73 -5.05 9.82 5.39
C LYS A 73 -5.39 9.27 6.78
N GLU A 74 -6.67 9.23 7.14
CA GLU A 74 -7.13 8.64 8.40
C GLU A 74 -6.80 7.15 8.50
N ASN A 75 -7.03 6.38 7.42
CA ASN A 75 -6.69 4.96 7.37
C ASN A 75 -5.18 4.71 7.44
N GLU A 76 -4.38 5.51 6.73
CA GLU A 76 -2.91 5.43 6.77
C GLU A 76 -2.37 5.77 8.17
N GLU A 77 -2.93 6.78 8.85
CA GLU A 77 -2.56 7.13 10.22
C GLU A 77 -2.94 6.02 11.21
N ARG A 78 -4.13 5.43 11.03
CA ARG A 78 -4.58 4.30 11.84
C ARG A 78 -3.67 3.08 11.67
N GLU A 79 -3.39 2.70 10.42
CA GLU A 79 -2.49 1.60 10.09
C GLU A 79 -1.09 1.83 10.68
N ARG A 80 -0.58 3.08 10.58
CA ARG A 80 0.71 3.44 11.18
C ARG A 80 0.72 3.24 12.69
N LYS A 81 -0.32 3.69 13.39
CA LYS A 81 -0.45 3.52 14.85
C LYS A 81 -0.55 2.04 15.24
N GLU A 82 -1.25 1.23 14.46
CA GLU A 82 -1.39 -0.21 14.68
C GLU A 82 -0.04 -0.93 14.50
N VAL A 83 0.72 -0.60 13.44
CA VAL A 83 2.06 -1.14 13.21
C VAL A 83 3.04 -0.72 14.30
N GLU A 84 3.01 0.54 14.73
CA GLU A 84 3.84 1.05 15.82
C GLU A 84 3.55 0.32 17.14
N ALA A 85 2.27 0.16 17.47
CA ALA A 85 1.85 -0.61 18.65
C ALA A 85 2.30 -2.08 18.59
N LEU A 86 2.26 -2.68 17.40
CA LEU A 86 2.72 -4.06 17.19
C LEU A 86 4.25 -4.16 17.29
N LEU A 87 5.00 -3.22 16.75
CA LEU A 87 6.46 -3.17 16.87
C LEU A 87 6.91 -3.09 18.33
N VAL A 88 6.26 -2.28 19.16
CA VAL A 88 6.53 -2.23 20.61
C VAL A 88 6.24 -3.57 21.30
N LYS A 89 5.24 -4.32 20.80
CA LYS A 89 4.93 -5.66 21.31
C LYS A 89 5.94 -6.71 20.85
N VAL A 90 6.45 -6.61 19.63
CA VAL A 90 7.36 -7.61 19.02
C VAL A 90 8.81 -7.36 19.43
N LEU A 91 9.32 -6.13 19.27
CA LEU A 91 10.73 -5.78 19.40
C LEU A 91 11.09 -5.27 20.81
N GLU A 92 12.29 -5.58 21.30
CA GLU A 92 12.79 -5.15 22.62
C GLU A 92 12.96 -3.62 22.67
N ASN A 93 13.48 -3.02 21.60
CA ASN A 93 13.69 -1.56 21.49
C ASN A 93 12.53 -0.81 20.81
N GLY A 94 11.42 -1.51 20.54
CA GLY A 94 10.25 -0.95 19.86
C GLY A 94 10.57 -0.27 18.53
N MET A 95 9.82 0.80 18.21
CA MET A 95 9.95 1.53 16.94
C MET A 95 11.30 2.26 16.78
N ASN A 96 11.87 2.78 17.87
CA ASN A 96 13.11 3.57 17.82
C ASN A 96 14.33 2.73 17.44
N GLY A 97 14.29 1.42 17.68
CA GLY A 97 15.32 0.48 17.25
C GLY A 97 14.99 -0.27 15.95
N ALA A 98 13.79 -0.10 15.39
CA ALA A 98 13.34 -0.88 14.25
C ALA A 98 14.03 -0.42 12.95
N SER A 99 14.51 -1.37 12.14
CA SER A 99 15.01 -1.07 10.81
C SER A 99 13.86 -0.83 9.81
N PRO A 100 14.10 -0.15 8.67
CA PRO A 100 13.10 -0.03 7.62
C PRO A 100 12.57 -1.39 7.14
N TYR A 101 13.42 -2.42 7.11
CA TYR A 101 13.03 -3.79 6.83
C TYR A 101 11.98 -4.29 7.82
N GLU A 102 12.24 -4.19 9.11
CA GLU A 102 11.35 -4.69 10.16
C GLU A 102 9.99 -3.97 10.15
N ILE A 103 10.00 -2.65 9.95
CA ILE A 103 8.78 -1.84 9.86
C ILE A 103 7.91 -2.31 8.69
N ASN A 104 8.51 -2.45 7.51
CA ASN A 104 7.79 -2.90 6.31
C ASN A 104 7.30 -4.33 6.45
N GLU A 105 8.10 -5.22 7.04
CA GLU A 105 7.73 -6.62 7.18
C GLU A 105 6.61 -6.83 8.20
N VAL A 106 6.62 -6.09 9.32
CA VAL A 106 5.49 -6.08 10.27
C VAL A 106 4.24 -5.51 9.63
N LYS A 107 4.37 -4.41 8.87
CA LYS A 107 3.25 -3.81 8.14
C LYS A 107 2.60 -4.82 7.18
N ASN A 108 3.39 -5.53 6.40
CA ASN A 108 2.89 -6.45 5.37
C ASN A 108 2.39 -7.79 5.94
N ASN A 109 2.82 -8.17 7.15
CA ASN A 109 2.52 -9.48 7.73
C ASN A 109 1.94 -9.38 9.16
N GLN A 110 1.13 -8.35 9.46
CA GLN A 110 0.58 -8.13 10.81
C GLN A 110 -0.03 -9.37 11.47
N PRO A 111 -0.85 -10.21 10.78
CA PRO A 111 -1.43 -11.39 11.41
C PRO A 111 -0.40 -12.38 11.93
N PHE A 112 0.74 -12.52 11.23
CA PHE A 112 1.83 -13.39 11.67
C PHE A 112 2.44 -12.85 12.98
N PHE A 113 2.79 -11.57 13.01
CA PHE A 113 3.43 -10.95 14.18
C PHE A 113 2.51 -10.85 15.40
N LEU A 114 1.20 -10.67 15.20
CA LEU A 114 0.21 -10.79 16.26
C LEU A 114 0.21 -12.19 16.87
N ASN A 115 0.12 -13.24 16.03
CA ASN A 115 0.14 -14.62 16.53
C ASN A 115 1.51 -15.01 17.12
N LEU A 116 2.62 -14.45 16.63
CA LEU A 116 3.95 -14.62 17.21
C LEU A 116 3.97 -14.15 18.67
N VAL A 117 3.44 -12.95 18.94
CA VAL A 117 3.38 -12.40 20.30
C VAL A 117 2.40 -13.18 21.18
N GLU A 118 1.23 -13.55 20.65
CA GLU A 118 0.16 -14.17 21.45
C GLU A 118 0.37 -15.66 21.75
N ARG A 119 1.01 -16.40 20.84
CA ARG A 119 1.05 -17.87 20.89
C ARG A 119 2.44 -18.46 21.00
N VAL A 120 3.48 -17.73 20.58
CA VAL A 120 4.84 -18.27 20.46
C VAL A 120 5.78 -17.67 21.50
N PHE A 121 5.74 -16.34 21.68
CA PHE A 121 6.56 -15.67 22.68
C PHE A 121 6.11 -16.02 24.09
N GLU A 122 7.08 -16.34 24.94
CA GLU A 122 6.87 -16.48 26.37
C GLU A 122 6.67 -15.11 27.05
N PRO A 123 6.16 -15.06 28.29
CA PRO A 123 6.07 -13.80 29.03
C PRO A 123 7.42 -13.07 29.09
N ASN A 124 7.41 -11.78 28.77
CA ASN A 124 8.59 -10.92 28.66
C ASN A 124 9.64 -11.34 27.60
N GLU A 125 9.29 -12.24 26.68
CA GLU A 125 10.09 -12.53 25.49
C GLU A 125 9.85 -11.45 24.43
N LYS A 126 10.93 -10.88 23.90
CA LYS A 126 10.92 -9.84 22.86
C LYS A 126 11.95 -10.18 21.81
N ALA A 127 11.63 -9.97 20.54
CA ALA A 127 12.60 -10.04 19.46
C ALA A 127 13.62 -8.90 19.60
N LEU A 128 14.90 -9.22 19.42
CA LEU A 128 15.94 -8.20 19.28
C LEU A 128 15.89 -7.62 17.87
N THR A 129 15.66 -8.50 16.90
CA THR A 129 15.58 -8.24 15.45
C THR A 129 15.08 -9.52 14.78
N PHE A 130 14.80 -9.51 13.47
CA PHE A 130 14.42 -10.70 12.72
C PHE A 130 14.68 -10.55 11.22
N ILE A 131 14.76 -11.67 10.49
CA ILE A 131 14.83 -11.67 9.03
C ILE A 131 14.06 -12.86 8.47
N PHE A 132 13.39 -12.67 7.33
CA PHE A 132 12.82 -13.76 6.54
C PHE A 132 13.93 -14.42 5.73
N CYS A 133 14.01 -15.74 5.78
CA CYS A 133 15.04 -16.52 5.13
C CYS A 133 14.56 -17.95 4.85
N GLU A 134 15.37 -18.69 4.14
CA GLU A 134 15.25 -20.13 4.04
C GLU A 134 16.17 -20.81 5.06
N PHE A 135 15.79 -22.01 5.53
CA PHE A 135 16.53 -22.82 6.47
C PHE A 135 16.77 -24.21 5.87
N ASP A 136 18.02 -24.49 5.54
CA ASP A 136 18.46 -25.82 5.13
C ASP A 136 18.59 -26.72 6.36
N LYS A 137 17.49 -27.42 6.68
CA LYS A 137 17.46 -28.36 7.81
C LYS A 137 18.21 -29.66 7.49
N SER A 138 18.20 -30.05 6.22
CA SER A 138 18.80 -31.26 5.69
C SER A 138 18.83 -31.13 4.17
N SER A 139 19.74 -31.84 3.50
CA SER A 139 19.96 -31.80 2.04
C SER A 139 18.74 -32.07 1.13
N LYS A 140 17.56 -32.34 1.68
CA LYS A 140 16.29 -32.55 0.95
C LYS A 140 15.14 -31.69 1.48
N LYS A 141 15.39 -30.79 2.44
CA LYS A 141 14.33 -30.04 3.12
C LYS A 141 14.77 -28.61 3.43
N GLU A 142 14.40 -27.75 2.51
CA GLU A 142 14.40 -26.30 2.63
C GLU A 142 13.08 -25.83 3.24
N ILE A 143 13.13 -24.87 4.16
CA ILE A 143 11.96 -24.35 4.85
C ILE A 143 12.06 -22.83 4.90
N LYS A 144 11.08 -22.11 4.35
CA LYS A 144 11.04 -20.64 4.40
C LYS A 144 10.34 -20.15 5.67
N GLY A 145 10.94 -19.19 6.36
CA GLY A 145 10.46 -18.71 7.65
C GLY A 145 11.20 -17.49 8.15
N TYR A 146 10.94 -17.12 9.41
CA TYR A 146 11.65 -16.04 10.08
C TYR A 146 12.67 -16.59 11.05
N LEU A 147 13.91 -16.12 10.93
CA LEU A 147 14.93 -16.25 11.96
C LEU A 147 14.82 -15.06 12.91
N ILE A 148 14.51 -15.35 14.17
CA ILE A 148 14.17 -14.35 15.19
C ILE A 148 15.03 -14.54 16.44
N PRO A 149 16.17 -13.84 16.57
CA PRO A 149 16.84 -13.70 17.86
C PRO A 149 15.96 -12.91 18.83
N THR A 150 15.73 -13.46 20.02
CA THR A 150 14.98 -12.81 21.11
C THR A 150 15.90 -12.52 22.30
N ASN A 151 15.40 -11.82 23.32
CA ASN A 151 16.12 -11.66 24.58
C ASN A 151 16.34 -12.99 25.36
N LYS A 152 15.68 -14.09 24.96
CA LYS A 152 15.79 -15.40 25.63
C LYS A 152 16.50 -16.48 24.80
N ARG A 153 16.20 -16.58 23.51
CA ARG A 153 16.63 -17.65 22.59
C ARG A 153 16.58 -17.20 21.13
N VAL A 154 17.16 -17.97 20.22
CA VAL A 154 16.92 -17.82 18.78
C VAL A 154 15.77 -18.73 18.37
N LEU A 155 14.82 -18.20 17.62
CA LEU A 155 13.70 -18.93 17.05
C LEU A 155 13.84 -18.98 15.54
N PHE A 156 13.44 -20.11 14.94
CA PHE A 156 13.13 -20.16 13.52
C PHE A 156 11.73 -20.73 13.35
N LEU A 157 10.87 -20.08 12.57
CA LEU A 157 9.49 -20.53 12.38
C LEU A 157 8.88 -20.10 11.03
N THR A 158 7.98 -20.91 10.50
CA THR A 158 7.27 -20.62 9.24
C THR A 158 6.16 -19.58 9.43
N LYS A 159 5.76 -18.88 8.35
CA LYS A 159 4.69 -17.85 8.37
C LYS A 159 3.34 -18.36 8.90
N ASN A 160 3.05 -19.64 8.76
CA ASN A 160 1.83 -20.29 9.24
C ASN A 160 1.98 -20.95 10.63
N LEU A 161 3.13 -20.80 11.28
CA LEU A 161 3.45 -21.36 12.60
C LEU A 161 3.36 -22.89 12.70
N THR A 162 3.36 -23.61 11.58
CA THR A 162 3.30 -25.09 11.57
C THR A 162 4.65 -25.74 11.86
N PHE A 163 5.73 -25.01 11.63
CA PHE A 163 7.08 -25.46 11.92
C PHE A 163 7.80 -24.43 12.79
N MET A 164 8.49 -24.91 13.82
CA MET A 164 9.28 -24.09 14.74
C MET A 164 10.46 -24.88 15.28
N ASP A 165 11.66 -24.32 15.18
CA ASP A 165 12.86 -24.79 15.88
C ASP A 165 13.36 -23.70 16.86
N LYS A 166 13.92 -24.14 17.99
CA LYS A 166 14.36 -23.27 19.08
C LYS A 166 15.84 -23.54 19.36
N PHE A 167 16.66 -22.48 19.39
CA PHE A 167 18.10 -22.59 19.61
C PHE A 167 18.52 -21.76 20.82
N ARG A 168 19.21 -22.41 21.76
CA ARG A 168 19.74 -21.76 22.97
C ARG A 168 21.03 -21.02 22.66
N TYR A 169 21.14 -19.76 23.10
CA TYR A 169 22.33 -18.93 22.91
C TYR A 169 23.62 -19.60 23.42
N GLN A 170 23.57 -20.26 24.58
CA GLN A 170 24.73 -20.94 25.18
C GLN A 170 25.34 -22.06 24.32
N THR A 171 24.63 -22.53 23.30
CA THR A 171 25.12 -23.58 22.39
C THR A 171 25.62 -22.98 21.07
N VAL A 172 25.38 -21.69 20.82
CA VAL A 172 25.93 -20.97 19.68
C VAL A 172 27.41 -20.68 19.96
N ILE A 173 28.27 -21.17 19.07
CA ILE A 173 29.74 -20.99 19.16
C ILE A 173 30.17 -19.81 18.31
N ASN A 174 29.65 -19.71 17.10
CA ASN A 174 30.02 -18.66 16.15
C ASN A 174 28.90 -18.42 15.11
N VAL A 175 28.91 -17.25 14.48
CA VAL A 175 28.03 -16.85 13.40
C VAL A 175 28.88 -16.29 12.26
N ASN A 176 28.73 -16.83 11.05
CA ASN A 176 29.47 -16.39 9.86
C ASN A 176 28.51 -16.05 8.73
N TRP A 177 28.81 -15.00 7.97
CA TRP A 177 28.05 -14.63 6.78
C TRP A 177 28.71 -15.18 5.51
N PHE A 178 27.91 -15.48 4.50
CA PHE A 178 28.40 -15.93 3.20
C PHE A 178 27.59 -15.33 2.05
N LYS A 179 28.17 -15.34 0.86
CA LYS A 179 27.49 -15.00 -0.39
C LYS A 179 26.98 -16.29 -1.02
N ASP A 180 25.70 -16.32 -1.37
CA ASP A 180 25.04 -17.48 -1.95
C ASP A 180 24.75 -17.28 -3.45
N GLY A 181 24.51 -16.02 -3.83
CA GLY A 181 24.35 -15.60 -5.22
C GLY A 181 24.84 -14.17 -5.46
N LEU A 182 24.48 -13.60 -6.60
CA LEU A 182 24.86 -12.21 -6.92
C LEU A 182 24.31 -11.23 -5.87
N LEU A 183 23.02 -11.39 -5.54
CA LEU A 183 22.30 -10.58 -4.57
C LEU A 183 21.99 -11.34 -3.27
N GLU A 184 21.95 -12.66 -3.32
CA GLU A 184 21.61 -13.50 -2.17
C GLU A 184 22.79 -13.65 -1.22
N ARG A 185 22.48 -13.55 0.06
CA ARG A 185 23.40 -13.75 1.17
C ARG A 185 22.79 -14.77 2.11
N GLY A 186 23.66 -15.33 2.96
CA GLY A 186 23.24 -16.26 3.98
C GLY A 186 24.08 -16.15 5.23
N LEU A 187 23.60 -16.84 6.26
CA LEU A 187 24.11 -16.86 7.60
C LEU A 187 24.27 -18.30 8.08
N ARG A 188 25.48 -18.64 8.52
CA ARG A 188 25.84 -19.94 9.10
C ARG A 188 26.06 -19.80 10.59
N ILE A 189 25.29 -20.55 11.37
CA ILE A 189 25.44 -20.61 12.83
C ILE A 189 26.12 -21.92 13.20
N GLN A 190 27.27 -21.85 13.86
CA GLN A 190 27.87 -23.02 14.50
C GLN A 190 27.14 -23.27 15.83
N TYR A 191 26.31 -24.31 15.86
CA TYR A 191 25.47 -24.69 17.00
C TYR A 191 25.97 -26.01 17.62
N GLY A 192 26.85 -25.91 18.63
CA GLY A 192 27.54 -27.07 19.19
C GLY A 192 28.36 -27.78 18.12
N LYS A 193 28.05 -29.06 17.86
CA LYS A 193 28.68 -29.86 16.78
C LYS A 193 28.00 -29.70 15.42
N ARG A 194 26.85 -29.02 15.36
CA ARG A 194 26.05 -28.86 14.13
C ARG A 194 26.32 -27.49 13.50
N LYS A 195 26.18 -27.42 12.19
CA LYS A 195 26.14 -26.18 11.44
C LYS A 195 24.70 -25.97 10.96
N LEU A 196 24.15 -24.80 11.24
CA LEU A 196 22.83 -24.38 10.76
C LEU A 196 23.06 -23.37 9.64
N GLU A 197 22.35 -23.51 8.53
CA GLU A 197 22.52 -22.69 7.35
C GLU A 197 21.19 -22.03 7.00
N PHE A 198 21.21 -20.71 6.92
CA PHE A 198 20.06 -19.89 6.55
C PHE A 198 20.44 -19.01 5.37
N ASP A 199 19.66 -19.03 4.31
CA ASP A 199 19.97 -18.42 3.01
C ASP A 199 18.76 -17.67 2.45
N GLU A 200 18.81 -17.30 1.16
CA GLU A 200 17.84 -16.41 0.51
C GLU A 200 17.60 -15.07 1.24
N MET A 201 18.65 -14.52 1.88
CA MET A 201 18.56 -13.21 2.53
C MET A 201 18.99 -12.10 1.55
N PHE A 202 18.08 -11.17 1.27
CA PHE A 202 18.30 -10.08 0.31
C PHE A 202 18.72 -8.75 0.97
N ASP A 203 18.40 -8.56 2.25
CA ASP A 203 18.77 -7.35 3.00
C ASP A 203 20.04 -7.62 3.81
N GLN A 204 21.19 -7.12 3.30
CA GLN A 204 22.49 -7.38 3.92
C GLN A 204 22.61 -6.73 5.31
N GLU A 205 22.15 -5.49 5.47
CA GLU A 205 22.23 -4.77 6.75
C GLU A 205 21.41 -5.50 7.81
N GLN A 206 20.21 -5.95 7.46
CA GLN A 206 19.36 -6.70 8.36
C GLN A 206 19.94 -8.09 8.70
N MET A 207 20.55 -8.78 7.72
CA MET A 207 21.23 -10.06 7.95
C MET A 207 22.39 -9.89 8.94
N GLU A 208 23.24 -8.87 8.73
CA GLU A 208 24.35 -8.56 9.64
C GLU A 208 23.83 -8.25 11.04
N ARG A 209 22.76 -7.46 11.13
CA ARG A 209 22.11 -7.11 12.40
C ARG A 209 21.58 -8.33 13.15
N VAL A 210 20.93 -9.27 12.45
CA VAL A 210 20.48 -10.55 13.00
C VAL A 210 21.66 -11.39 13.48
N GLY A 211 22.70 -11.54 12.66
CA GLY A 211 23.89 -12.32 13.03
C GLY A 211 24.62 -11.75 14.24
N ASN A 212 24.81 -10.43 14.27
CA ASN A 212 25.42 -9.73 15.39
C ASN A 212 24.58 -9.84 16.67
N ALA A 213 23.25 -9.73 16.57
CA ALA A 213 22.36 -9.92 17.73
C ALA A 213 22.50 -11.33 18.31
N ILE A 214 22.60 -12.35 17.46
CA ILE A 214 22.80 -13.74 17.89
C ILE A 214 24.16 -13.90 18.57
N LEU A 215 25.23 -13.44 17.92
CA LEU A 215 26.59 -13.57 18.42
C LEU A 215 26.78 -12.82 19.75
N ASN A 216 26.31 -11.57 19.85
CA ASN A 216 26.43 -10.76 21.05
C ASN A 216 25.69 -11.38 22.25
N LYS A 217 24.50 -11.95 22.05
CA LYS A 217 23.77 -12.67 23.12
C LYS A 217 24.42 -13.99 23.51
N ALA A 218 25.06 -14.69 22.57
CA ALA A 218 25.82 -15.89 22.86
C ALA A 218 27.05 -15.58 23.73
N THR A 219 27.81 -14.55 23.37
CA THR A 219 29.04 -14.16 24.07
C THR A 219 28.77 -13.52 25.43
N SER A 220 27.75 -12.66 25.55
CA SER A 220 27.41 -11.97 26.82
C SER A 220 26.91 -12.89 27.94
N ARG A 221 26.49 -14.13 27.63
CA ARG A 221 26.14 -15.15 28.64
C ARG A 221 27.30 -16.09 29.00
N ALA A 222 28.41 -16.02 28.26
CA ALA A 222 29.59 -16.83 28.52
C ALA A 222 30.53 -16.20 29.56
N ILE A 223 30.27 -14.93 29.93
CA ILE A 223 30.91 -14.17 31.00
C ILE A 223 29.97 -14.15 32.20
#